data_AF-A0A553QA44-F1
#
_entry.id   AF-A0A553QA44-F1
#
_cell.length_a   1.000
_cell.length_b   1.000
_cell.length_c   1.000
_cell.angle_alpha   90.00
_cell.angle_beta   90.00
_cell.angle_gamma   90.00
#
_symmetry.space_group_name_H-M   'P 1'
#
loop_
_entity.id
_entity.type
_entity.pdbx_description
1 polymer ?
#
loop_
_entity_poly.entity_id
_entity_poly.type
_entity_poly.pdbx_seq_one_letter_code
_entity_poly.pdbx_strand_id
1 'polypeptide(L)'
;EVFSLLLVSILWGCTNPFLKKGTEGIEGIQRGNKLQQILAELRFLFFNLKYLVPFLLNQSGSLFFYFTLASTDLSLAVPVVNSLTFLFTVLMGKLLGEEFGGNRAILGMFLIVSGVTLCIITSKGTEK
;
A
#
# COMPACT_ATOMS: atom_id res chain seq x y z
N GLU A 1 -13.28 0.49 13.94
CA GLU A 1 -11.81 0.68 13.89
C GLU A 1 -11.11 -0.44 13.11
N VAL A 2 -11.05 -1.68 13.60
CA VAL A 2 -10.29 -2.77 12.94
C VAL A 2 -10.67 -3.01 11.47
N PHE A 3 -11.97 -3.01 11.14
CA PHE A 3 -12.41 -3.15 9.73
C PHE A 3 -11.89 -2.03 8.84
N SER A 4 -11.93 -0.79 9.32
CA SER A 4 -11.44 0.38 8.58
C SER A 4 -9.93 0.32 8.38
N LEU A 5 -9.17 -0.08 9.41
CA LEU A 5 -7.73 -0.31 9.30
C LEU A 5 -7.41 -1.38 8.24
N LEU A 6 -8.12 -2.51 8.27
CA LEU A 6 -7.97 -3.57 7.27
C LEU A 6 -8.28 -3.08 5.85
N LEU A 7 -9.38 -2.35 5.67
CA LEU A 7 -9.79 -1.83 4.37
C LEU A 7 -8.71 -0.89 3.79
N VAL A 8 -8.20 0.04 4.59
CA VAL A 8 -7.12 0.95 4.19
C VAL A 8 -5.87 0.16 3.79
N SER A 9 -5.47 -0.81 4.61
CA SER A 9 -4.30 -1.64 4.31
C SER A 9 -4.44 -2.45 3.03
N ILE A 10 -5.64 -2.96 2.72
CA ILE A 10 -5.92 -3.67 1.47
C ILE A 10 -5.83 -2.70 0.30
N LEU A 11 -6.47 -1.53 0.40
CA LEU A 11 -6.47 -0.52 -0.67
C LEU A 11 -5.05 -0.10 -1.03
N TRP A 12 -4.20 0.22 -0.05
CA TRP A 12 -2.81 0.56 -0.31
C TRP A 12 -1.97 -0.65 -0.73
N GLY A 13 -2.05 -1.74 0.03
CA GLY A 13 -1.18 -2.89 -0.17
C GLY A 13 -1.40 -3.58 -1.52
N CYS A 14 -2.66 -3.75 -1.94
CA CYS A 14 -2.95 -4.37 -3.23
C CYS A 14 -2.64 -3.45 -4.41
N THR A 15 -2.83 -2.13 -4.28
CA THR A 15 -2.58 -1.21 -5.40
C THR A 15 -1.10 -0.96 -5.65
N ASN A 16 -0.24 -1.05 -4.64
CA ASN A 16 1.20 -0.78 -4.76
C ASN A 16 1.91 -1.62 -5.85
N PRO A 17 1.73 -2.96 -5.94
CA PRO A 17 2.33 -3.73 -7.03
C PRO A 17 1.76 -3.39 -8.41
N PHE A 18 0.47 -3.06 -8.50
CA PHE A 18 -0.13 -2.59 -9.76
C PHE A 18 0.41 -1.23 -10.20
N LEU A 19 0.64 -0.31 -9.26
CA LEU A 19 1.28 0.98 -9.53
C LEU A 19 2.68 0.78 -10.09
N LYS A 20 3.50 -0.06 -9.44
CA LYS A 20 4.84 -0.44 -9.91
C LYS A 20 4.79 -0.97 -11.35
N LYS A 21 3.89 -1.92 -11.62
CA LYS A 21 3.69 -2.48 -12.97
C LYS A 21 3.17 -1.45 -13.97
N GLY A 22 2.30 -0.55 -13.54
CA GLY A 22 1.76 0.55 -14.34
C GLY A 22 2.82 1.60 -14.70
N THR A 23 3.92 1.68 -13.96
CA THR A 23 5.05 2.58 -14.27
C THR A 23 6.12 1.95 -15.16
N GLU A 24 6.01 0.67 -15.53
CA GLU A 24 6.97 0.02 -16.43
C GLU A 24 7.07 0.78 -17.76
N GLY A 25 8.29 1.16 -18.13
CA GLY A 25 8.58 1.91 -19.37
C GLY A 25 8.61 3.43 -19.23
N ILE A 26 8.29 4.00 -18.07
CA ILE A 26 8.38 5.46 -17.85
C ILE A 26 9.81 6.00 -18.01
N GLU A 27 10.81 5.23 -17.57
CA GLU A 27 12.24 5.57 -17.67
C GLU A 27 12.74 5.69 -19.11
N GLY A 28 12.05 5.03 -20.05
CA GLY A 28 12.34 5.10 -21.49
C GLY A 28 11.88 6.40 -22.15
N ILE A 29 11.08 7.21 -21.46
CA ILE A 29 10.72 8.55 -21.91
C ILE A 29 11.91 9.45 -21.62
N GLN A 30 12.56 9.98 -22.65
CA GLN A 30 13.69 10.91 -22.49
C GLN A 30 13.45 12.13 -23.40
N ARG A 31 13.49 13.32 -22.81
CA ARG A 31 13.34 14.61 -23.50
C ARG A 31 14.51 15.52 -23.14
N GLY A 32 14.96 16.32 -24.09
CA GLY A 32 16.09 17.24 -23.89
C GLY A 32 15.84 18.33 -22.83
N ASN A 33 14.57 18.68 -22.59
CA ASN A 33 14.18 19.71 -21.63
C ASN A 33 13.44 19.11 -20.41
N LYS A 34 13.81 19.54 -19.19
CA LYS A 34 13.20 19.08 -17.93
C LYS A 34 11.68 19.25 -17.87
N LEU A 35 11.15 20.38 -18.33
CA LEU A 35 9.68 20.61 -18.36
C LEU A 35 8.97 19.67 -19.33
N GLN A 36 9.58 19.40 -20.49
CA GLN A 36 9.03 18.46 -21.47
C GLN A 36 9.12 17.02 -20.98
N GLN A 37 10.15 16.68 -20.22
CA GLN A 37 10.28 15.39 -19.55
C GLN A 37 9.13 15.16 -18.57
N ILE A 38 8.93 16.09 -17.63
CA ILE A 38 7.84 16.00 -16.64
C ILE A 38 6.48 15.93 -17.33
N LEU A 39 6.22 16.77 -18.34
CA LEU A 39 4.95 16.73 -19.06
C LEU A 39 4.74 15.41 -19.82
N ALA A 40 5.80 14.83 -20.38
CA ALA A 40 5.73 13.55 -21.08
C ALA A 40 5.49 12.38 -20.11
N GLU A 41 6.16 12.36 -18.95
CA GLU A 41 5.93 11.40 -17.87
C GLU A 41 4.51 11.52 -17.31
N LEU A 42 4.04 12.73 -17.00
CA LEU A 42 2.68 12.97 -16.54
C LEU A 42 1.65 12.50 -17.57
N ARG A 43 1.89 12.79 -18.86
CA ARG A 43 1.03 12.30 -19.94
C ARG A 43 1.02 10.77 -19.97
N PHE A 44 2.18 10.12 -19.86
CA PHE A 44 2.26 8.66 -19.81
C PHE A 44 1.43 8.09 -18.66
N LEU A 45 1.60 8.63 -17.45
CA LEU A 45 0.87 8.17 -16.27
C LEU A 45 -0.64 8.41 -16.39
N PHE A 46 -1.05 9.59 -16.85
CA PHE A 46 -2.46 9.98 -16.93
C PHE A 46 -3.24 9.19 -18.00
N PHE A 47 -2.59 8.84 -19.11
CA PHE A 47 -3.22 8.04 -20.17
C PHE A 47 -3.01 6.53 -19.99
N ASN A 48 -2.22 6.08 -19.02
CA ASN A 48 -2.06 4.67 -18.70
C ASN A 48 -3.10 4.23 -17.67
N LEU A 49 -4.20 3.62 -18.14
CA LEU A 49 -5.25 3.10 -17.26
C LEU A 49 -4.74 2.05 -16.26
N LYS A 50 -3.68 1.29 -16.61
CA LYS A 50 -3.06 0.31 -15.70
C LYS A 50 -2.38 0.97 -14.51
N TYR A 51 -2.04 2.26 -14.61
CA TYR A 51 -1.54 3.07 -13.52
C TYR A 51 -2.67 3.89 -12.87
N LEU A 52 -3.49 4.57 -13.68
CA LEU A 52 -4.49 5.51 -13.20
C LEU A 52 -5.54 4.87 -12.29
N VAL A 53 -6.02 3.67 -12.62
CA VAL A 53 -7.02 2.96 -11.81
C VAL A 53 -6.45 2.59 -10.42
N PRO A 54 -5.30 1.89 -10.32
CA PRO A 54 -4.66 1.67 -9.03
C PRO A 54 -4.33 2.96 -8.26
N PHE A 55 -3.94 4.02 -8.96
CA PHE A 55 -3.62 5.32 -8.34
C PHE A 55 -4.84 5.93 -7.65
N LEU A 56 -5.98 5.98 -8.33
CA LEU A 56 -7.21 6.52 -7.76
C LEU A 56 -7.69 5.68 -6.57
N LEU A 57 -7.59 4.35 -6.66
CA LEU A 57 -7.91 3.45 -5.54
C LEU A 57 -6.96 3.67 -4.35
N ASN A 58 -5.66 3.81 -4.61
CA ASN A 58 -4.66 4.09 -3.57
C ASN A 58 -4.97 5.43 -2.86
N GLN A 59 -5.28 6.48 -3.63
CA GLN A 59 -5.65 7.79 -3.10
C GLN A 59 -6.95 7.76 -2.30
N SER A 60 -7.92 6.92 -2.68
CA SER A 60 -9.13 6.71 -1.89
C SER A 60 -8.83 6.09 -0.52
N GLY A 61 -7.80 5.24 -0.44
CA GLY A 61 -7.29 4.69 0.82
C GLY A 61 -6.89 5.78 1.81
N SER A 62 -6.28 6.87 1.33
CA SER A 62 -5.94 8.03 2.16
C SER A 62 -7.17 8.76 2.73
N LEU A 63 -8.25 8.84 1.96
CA LEU A 63 -9.51 9.40 2.45
C LEU A 63 -10.13 8.51 3.54
N PHE A 64 -10.17 7.19 3.33
CA PHE A 64 -10.63 6.25 4.35
C PHE A 64 -9.75 6.26 5.61
N PHE A 65 -8.43 6.40 5.45
CA PHE A 65 -7.49 6.48 6.57
C PHE A 65 -7.72 7.74 7.40
N TYR A 66 -7.93 8.89 6.75
CA TYR A 66 -8.28 10.14 7.43
C TYR A 66 -9.51 9.97 8.33
N PHE A 67 -10.59 9.36 7.82
CA PHE A 67 -11.79 9.10 8.62
C PHE A 67 -11.54 8.06 9.73
N THR A 68 -10.71 7.05 9.47
CA THR A 68 -10.35 6.04 10.49
C THR A 68 -9.62 6.66 11.68
N LEU A 69 -8.80 7.68 11.41
CA LEU A 69 -8.03 8.39 12.42
C LEU A 69 -8.89 9.27 13.34
N ALA A 70 -10.12 9.61 12.94
CA ALA A 70 -11.06 10.32 13.79
C ALA A 70 -11.59 9.46 14.95
N SER A 71 -11.49 8.13 14.83
CA SER A 71 -12.02 7.18 15.82
C SER A 71 -10.99 6.17 16.32
N THR A 72 -9.73 6.23 15.89
CA THR A 72 -8.70 5.24 16.25
C THR A 72 -7.43 5.96 16.67
N ASP A 73 -6.81 5.53 17.77
CA ASP A 73 -5.54 6.08 18.22
C ASP A 73 -4.45 5.94 17.16
N LEU A 74 -3.73 7.04 16.89
CA LEU A 74 -2.63 7.08 15.92
C LEU A 74 -1.55 6.03 16.25
N SER A 75 -1.29 5.79 17.54
CA SER A 75 -0.31 4.82 18.03
C SER A 75 -0.68 3.36 17.71
N LEU A 76 -1.97 3.06 17.52
CA LEU A 76 -2.44 1.77 17.01
C LEU A 76 -2.54 1.78 15.49
N ALA A 77 -3.18 2.83 14.94
CA ALA A 77 -3.56 2.89 13.53
C ALA A 77 -2.34 2.84 12.61
N VAL A 78 -1.30 3.62 12.91
CA VAL A 78 -0.11 3.72 12.04
C VAL A 78 0.67 2.41 11.98
N PRO A 79 1.05 1.76 13.10
CA PRO A 79 1.75 0.48 13.04
C PRO A 79 0.93 -0.60 12.34
N VAL A 80 -0.36 -0.74 12.70
CA VAL A 80 -1.23 -1.77 12.12
C VAL A 80 -1.38 -1.58 10.61
N VAL A 81 -1.71 -0.36 10.16
CA VAL A 81 -1.97 -0.13 8.73
C VAL A 81 -0.71 -0.30 7.91
N ASN A 82 0.44 0.23 8.35
CA ASN A 82 1.69 0.10 7.61
C ASN A 82 2.15 -1.35 7.51
N SER A 83 2.09 -2.11 8.63
CA SER A 83 2.47 -3.52 8.65
C SER A 83 1.58 -4.37 7.76
N LEU A 84 0.25 -4.19 7.81
CA LEU A 84 -0.68 -4.91 6.95
C LEU A 84 -0.58 -4.48 5.48
N THR A 85 -0.35 -3.19 5.20
CA THR A 85 -0.09 -2.69 3.84
C THR A 85 1.10 -3.39 3.22
N PHE A 86 2.21 -3.52 3.97
CA PHE A 86 3.37 -4.27 3.52
C PHE A 86 3.04 -5.75 3.27
N LEU A 87 2.33 -6.40 4.20
CA LEU A 87 1.91 -7.79 4.05
C LEU A 87 1.09 -8.00 2.76
N PHE A 88 0.08 -7.17 2.52
CA PHE A 88 -0.73 -7.24 1.30
C PHE A 88 0.07 -6.88 0.05
N THR A 89 1.02 -5.95 0.12
CA THR A 89 1.94 -5.63 -0.99
C THR A 89 2.74 -6.85 -1.40
N VAL A 90 3.31 -7.57 -0.43
CA VAL A 90 4.08 -8.80 -0.66
C VAL A 90 3.18 -9.90 -1.25
N LEU A 91 2.00 -10.11 -0.67
CA LEU A 91 1.06 -11.11 -1.17
C LEU A 91 0.60 -10.80 -2.60
N MET A 92 0.25 -9.56 -2.89
CA MET A 92 -0.20 -9.13 -4.20
C MET A 92 0.93 -9.17 -5.23
N GLY A 93 2.16 -8.76 -4.86
CA GLY A 93 3.33 -8.92 -5.73
C GLY A 93 3.56 -10.39 -6.09
N LYS A 94 3.37 -11.31 -5.13
CA LYS A 94 3.50 -12.76 -5.39
C LYS A 94 2.44 -13.26 -6.36
N LEU A 95 1.19 -12.78 -6.21
CA LEU A 95 0.11 -13.08 -7.14
C LEU A 95 0.38 -12.54 -8.56
N LEU A 96 1.12 -11.44 -8.67
CA LEU A 96 1.54 -10.88 -9.96
C LEU A 96 2.78 -11.57 -10.56
N GLY A 97 3.35 -12.56 -9.87
CA GLY A 97 4.51 -13.33 -10.32
C GLY A 97 5.86 -12.75 -9.93
N GLU A 98 5.91 -11.79 -8.99
CA GLU A 98 7.20 -11.35 -8.43
C GLU A 98 7.83 -12.45 -7.56
N GLU A 99 9.15 -12.59 -7.61
CA GLU A 99 9.88 -13.51 -6.76
C GLU A 99 10.02 -12.95 -5.33
N PHE A 100 9.87 -13.82 -4.32
CA PHE A 100 10.01 -13.44 -2.91
C PHE A 100 11.06 -14.28 -2.21
N GLY A 101 11.68 -13.68 -1.18
CA GLY A 101 12.84 -14.15 -0.41
C GLY A 101 12.67 -15.45 0.41
N GLY A 102 11.90 -16.41 -0.11
CA GLY A 102 11.76 -17.77 0.39
C GLY A 102 11.25 -17.87 1.82
N ASN A 103 11.79 -18.82 2.58
CA ASN A 103 11.37 -19.13 3.95
C ASN A 103 11.55 -17.94 4.92
N ARG A 104 12.53 -17.06 4.67
CA ARG A 104 12.75 -15.85 5.49
C ARG A 104 11.60 -14.85 5.34
N ALA A 105 11.07 -14.69 4.13
CA ALA A 105 9.92 -13.83 3.89
C ALA A 105 8.67 -14.37 4.60
N ILE A 106 8.47 -15.70 4.59
CA ILE A 106 7.37 -16.36 5.30
C ILE A 106 7.46 -16.12 6.81
N LEU A 107 8.65 -16.29 7.40
CA LEU A 107 8.88 -15.98 8.81
C LEU A 107 8.58 -14.51 9.12
N GLY A 108 9.04 -13.58 8.26
CA GLY A 108 8.72 -12.17 8.39
C GLY A 108 7.22 -11.87 8.36
N MET A 109 6.47 -12.49 7.44
CA MET A 109 5.02 -12.37 7.39
C MET A 109 4.33 -12.87 8.66
N PHE A 110 4.79 -14.00 9.21
CA PHE A 110 4.28 -14.53 10.48
C PHE A 110 4.54 -13.56 11.65
N LEU A 111 5.75 -13.00 11.73
CA LEU A 111 6.11 -12.01 12.75
C LEU A 111 5.25 -10.73 12.64
N ILE A 112 4.98 -10.27 11.40
CA ILE A 112 4.09 -9.13 11.15
C ILE A 112 2.67 -9.41 11.67
N VAL A 113 2.10 -10.57 11.30
CA VAL A 113 0.74 -10.94 11.74
C VAL A 113 0.67 -11.04 13.26
N SER A 114 1.69 -11.61 13.89
CA SER A 114 1.79 -11.72 15.35
C SER A 114 1.85 -10.34 16.02
N GLY A 115 2.72 -9.44 15.52
CA GLY A 115 2.86 -8.09 16.03
C GLY A 115 1.57 -7.26 15.90
N VAL A 116 0.93 -7.29 14.73
CA VAL A 116 -0.36 -6.62 14.50
C VAL A 116 -1.45 -7.15 15.43
N THR A 117 -1.49 -8.47 15.63
CA THR A 117 -2.45 -9.10 16.55
C THR A 117 -2.24 -8.62 17.98
N LEU A 118 -0.99 -8.54 18.45
CA LEU A 118 -0.65 -8.00 19.76
C LEU A 118 -1.06 -6.52 19.90
N CYS A 119 -0.82 -5.68 18.89
CA CYS A 119 -1.25 -4.28 18.91
C CYS A 119 -2.78 -4.15 19.09
N ILE A 120 -3.55 -4.96 18.36
CA ILE A 120 -5.03 -4.94 18.44
C ILE A 120 -5.52 -5.45 19.80
N ILE A 121 -4.93 -6.51 20.35
CA ILE A 121 -5.31 -7.06 21.66
C ILE A 121 -5.04 -6.05 22.77
N THR A 122 -3.84 -5.44 22.78
CA THR A 122 -3.46 -4.46 23.81
C THR A 122 -4.36 -3.24 23.77
N SER A 123 -4.72 -2.73 22.60
CA SER A 123 -5.63 -1.59 22.50
C SER A 123 -7.01 -1.92 23.08
N LYS A 124 -7.61 -3.08 22.73
CA LYS A 124 -8.89 -3.52 23.31
C LYS A 124 -8.82 -3.81 24.81
N GLY A 125 -7.66 -4.17 25.32
CA GLY A 125 -7.43 -4.38 26.76
C GLY A 125 -7.31 -3.08 27.55
N THR A 126 -7.04 -1.95 26.88
CA THR A 126 -6.88 -0.63 27.50
C THR A 126 -8.23 0.13 27.63
N GLU A 127 -9.27 -0.31 26.90
CA GLU A 127 -10.63 0.24 26.99
C GLU A 127 -11.49 -0.37 28.13
N LYS A 128 -10.95 -1.32 28.91
CA LYS A 128 -11.60 -1.90 30.09
C LYS A 128 -11.03 -1.32 31.38
#